data_AF-A0A6H5IPJ2-F1
#
_entry.id   AF-A0A6H5IPJ2-F1
#
_cell.length_a   1.000
_cell.length_b   1.000
_cell.length_c   1.000
_cell.angle_alpha   90.00
_cell.angle_beta   90.00
_cell.angle_gamma   90.00
#
_symmetry.space_group_name_H-M   'P 1'
#
loop_
_entity.id
_entity.type
_entity.pdbx_description
1 polymer ?
#
loop_
_entity_poly.entity_id
_entity_poly.type
_entity_poly.pdbx_seq_one_letter_code
_entity_poly.pdbx_strand_id
1 'polypeptide(L)'
;MIVFAKKKKTTARRLLLHHGKLYAVFGRRQGRVLGADSAGFGGQFRVLAVLPVPESFHLASELRTQTSGLASPQLVFSHWEAPQVVLKSTPVTILHPRTAQAYEY
;
A
#
# COMPACT_ATOMS: atom_id res chain seq x y z
N MET A 1 -2.52 -3.51 -8.57
CA MET A 1 -2.87 -2.96 -9.91
C MET A 1 -4.18 -2.20 -9.79
N ILE A 2 -4.27 -0.95 -10.24
CA ILE A 2 -5.52 -0.16 -10.17
C ILE A 2 -5.94 0.22 -11.56
N VAL A 3 -7.23 0.05 -11.86
CA VAL A 3 -7.84 0.45 -13.12
C VAL A 3 -8.89 1.53 -12.84
N PHE A 4 -8.84 2.62 -13.59
CA PHE A 4 -9.88 3.65 -13.63
C PHE A 4 -10.73 3.46 -14.86
N ALA A 5 -12.04 3.48 -14.67
CA ALA A 5 -13.00 3.56 -15.77
C ALA A 5 -13.46 5.01 -15.98
N LYS A 6 -13.44 5.49 -17.23
CA LYS A 6 -14.05 6.77 -17.59
C LYS A 6 -15.57 6.61 -17.65
N LYS A 7 -16.32 7.36 -16.85
CA LYS A 7 -17.79 7.45 -16.95
C LYS A 7 -18.16 8.41 -18.09
N LYS A 8 -19.24 8.13 -18.85
CA LYS A 8 -19.68 8.89 -20.04
C LYS A 8 -19.82 10.42 -19.87
N LYS A 9 -19.87 10.95 -18.63
CA LYS A 9 -20.00 12.39 -18.31
C LYS A 9 -18.83 12.99 -17.51
N THR A 10 -17.70 12.28 -17.35
CA THR A 10 -16.57 12.79 -16.56
C THR A 10 -15.62 13.63 -17.42
N THR A 11 -15.48 14.92 -17.09
CA THR A 11 -14.55 15.86 -17.75
C THR A 11 -13.08 15.52 -17.47
N ALA A 12 -12.18 15.87 -18.39
CA ALA A 12 -10.72 15.68 -18.23
C ALA A 12 -10.18 16.27 -16.92
N ARG A 13 -10.59 17.50 -16.56
CA ARG A 13 -10.20 18.14 -15.30
C ARG A 13 -10.58 17.31 -14.06
N ARG A 14 -11.75 16.67 -14.09
CA ARG A 14 -12.23 15.83 -12.99
C ARG A 14 -11.46 14.51 -12.92
N LEU A 15 -11.09 13.93 -14.06
CA LEU A 15 -10.22 12.74 -14.11
C LEU A 15 -8.82 13.04 -13.53
N LEU A 16 -8.22 14.17 -13.89
CA LEU A 16 -6.92 14.60 -13.33
C LEU A 16 -6.98 14.76 -11.80
N LEU A 17 -8.08 15.31 -11.27
CA LEU A 17 -8.27 15.40 -9.82
C LEU A 17 -8.32 14.01 -9.16
N HIS A 18 -9.01 13.04 -9.79
CA HIS A 18 -9.06 11.68 -9.27
C HIS A 18 -7.70 11.00 -9.30
N HIS A 19 -6.89 11.22 -10.34
CA HIS A 19 -5.52 10.70 -10.41
C HIS A 19 -4.67 11.30 -9.28
N GLY A 20 -4.70 12.63 -9.09
CA GLY A 20 -3.97 13.28 -8.00
C GLY A 20 -4.33 12.74 -6.61
N LYS A 21 -5.63 12.51 -6.36
CA LYS A 21 -6.10 11.89 -5.12
C LYS A 21 -5.58 10.47 -4.93
N LEU A 22 -5.50 9.66 -5.99
CA LEU A 22 -4.89 8.33 -5.90
C LEU A 22 -3.42 8.40 -5.50
N TYR A 23 -2.63 9.25 -6.16
CA TYR A 23 -1.21 9.39 -5.83
C TYR A 23 -1.02 9.80 -4.36
N ALA A 24 -1.88 10.67 -3.85
CA ALA A 24 -1.88 11.06 -2.44
C ALA A 24 -2.20 9.90 -1.48
N VAL A 25 -3.13 8.99 -1.85
CA VAL A 25 -3.44 7.79 -1.04
C VAL A 25 -2.21 6.88 -0.93
N PHE A 26 -1.52 6.62 -2.05
CA PHE A 26 -0.29 5.79 -2.01
C PHE A 26 0.84 6.44 -1.23
N GLY A 27 1.07 7.75 -1.44
CA GLY A 27 2.15 8.45 -0.74
C GLY A 27 2.02 8.38 0.78
N ARG A 28 0.80 8.49 1.33
CA ARG A 28 0.54 8.37 2.78
C ARG A 28 0.64 6.94 3.32
N ARG A 29 0.52 5.94 2.45
CA ARG A 29 0.55 4.50 2.78
C ARG A 29 1.89 3.84 2.49
N GLN A 30 2.96 4.64 2.42
CA GLN A 30 4.31 4.19 2.10
C GLN A 30 4.38 3.42 0.76
N GLY A 31 3.45 3.70 -0.14
CA GLY A 31 3.34 3.03 -1.43
C GLY A 31 4.16 3.73 -2.50
N ARG A 32 4.67 2.94 -3.44
CA ARG A 32 5.46 3.40 -4.59
C ARG A 32 4.73 3.05 -5.88
N VAL A 33 4.46 4.07 -6.71
CA VAL A 33 3.93 3.87 -8.06
C VAL A 33 5.09 3.46 -8.97
N LEU A 34 4.93 2.32 -9.63
CA LEU A 34 5.93 1.75 -10.54
C LEU A 34 5.72 2.22 -11.99
N GLY A 35 4.48 2.50 -12.35
CA GLY A 35 4.13 2.99 -13.67
C GLY A 35 2.66 3.32 -13.79
N ALA A 36 2.33 4.17 -14.75
CA ALA A 36 0.97 4.51 -15.10
C ALA A 36 0.84 4.59 -16.61
N ASP A 37 -0.25 4.06 -17.14
CA ASP A 37 -0.51 4.06 -18.58
C ASP A 37 -2.00 4.35 -18.86
N SER A 38 -2.23 4.98 -20.00
CA SER A 38 -3.55 5.30 -20.52
C SER A 38 -3.89 4.29 -21.60
N ALA A 39 -4.86 3.41 -21.35
CA ALA A 39 -5.34 2.52 -22.39
C ALA A 39 -5.99 3.36 -23.49
N GLY A 40 -5.33 3.45 -24.65
CA GLY A 40 -5.75 4.30 -25.77
C GLY A 40 -7.18 4.02 -26.24
N PHE A 41 -7.64 2.76 -26.14
CA PHE A 41 -9.02 2.39 -26.45
C PHE A 41 -9.84 2.20 -25.17
N GLY A 42 -10.98 2.90 -25.06
CA GLY A 42 -11.90 2.79 -23.90
C GLY A 42 -11.66 3.78 -22.76
N GLY A 43 -10.60 4.60 -22.82
CA GLY A 43 -10.37 5.70 -21.89
C GLY A 43 -10.11 5.26 -20.46
N GLN A 44 -9.56 4.06 -20.27
CA GLN A 44 -9.18 3.56 -18.96
C GLN A 44 -7.77 4.02 -18.61
N PHE A 45 -7.55 4.33 -17.34
CA PHE A 45 -6.23 4.70 -16.84
C PHE A 45 -5.77 3.67 -15.81
N ARG A 46 -4.58 3.12 -15.99
CA ARG A 46 -4.06 2.04 -15.16
C ARG A 46 -2.84 2.53 -14.38
N VAL A 47 -2.80 2.19 -13.10
CA VAL A 47 -1.66 2.45 -12.22
C VAL A 47 -1.17 1.14 -11.64
N LEU A 48 0.13 0.87 -11.80
CA LEU A 48 0.82 -0.20 -11.09
C LEU A 48 1.57 0.41 -9.91
N ALA A 49 1.32 -0.12 -8.72
CA ALA A 49 1.95 0.34 -7.50
C ALA A 49 2.13 -0.84 -6.54
N VAL A 50 3.13 -0.69 -5.66
CA VAL A 50 3.40 -1.57 -4.54
C VAL A 50 3.26 -0.77 -3.24
N LEU A 51 2.86 -1.44 -2.18
CA LEU A 51 2.77 -0.90 -0.82
C LEU A 51 2.96 -2.05 0.17
N PRO A 52 3.40 -1.79 1.40
CA PRO A 52 3.51 -2.84 2.39
C PRO A 52 2.12 -3.40 2.77
N VAL A 53 2.09 -4.69 3.12
CA VAL A 53 0.83 -5.43 3.30
C VAL A 53 -0.06 -4.84 4.40
N PRO A 54 0.46 -4.44 5.59
CA PRO A 54 -0.35 -3.78 6.61
C PRO A 54 -1.02 -2.49 6.11
N GLU A 55 -0.37 -1.75 5.23
CA GLU A 55 -0.86 -0.49 4.68
C GLU A 55 -1.89 -0.71 3.56
N SER A 56 -2.13 -1.95 3.13
CA SER A 56 -3.14 -2.30 2.12
C SER A 56 -4.55 -2.48 2.69
N PHE A 57 -4.70 -2.64 4.01
CA PHE A 57 -6.02 -2.75 4.65
C PHE A 57 -6.87 -1.50 4.36
N HIS A 58 -8.14 -1.74 4.00
CA HIS A 58 -9.13 -0.73 3.60
C HIS A 58 -8.78 0.14 2.37
N LEU A 59 -7.67 -0.14 1.66
CA LEU A 59 -7.25 0.63 0.48
C LEU A 59 -8.36 0.72 -0.57
N ALA A 60 -9.07 -0.38 -0.81
CA ALA A 60 -10.12 -0.42 -1.82
C ALA A 60 -11.27 0.56 -1.53
N SER A 61 -11.68 0.66 -0.26
CA SER A 61 -12.73 1.58 0.17
C SER A 61 -12.28 3.04 0.06
N GLU A 62 -11.05 3.34 0.49
CA GLU A 62 -10.49 4.69 0.40
C GLU A 62 -10.36 5.15 -1.05
N LEU A 63 -9.80 4.32 -1.93
CA LEU A 63 -9.64 4.66 -3.35
C LEU A 63 -10.99 4.89 -4.03
N ARG A 64 -12.00 4.06 -3.76
CA ARG A 64 -13.36 4.26 -4.29
C ARG A 64 -13.95 5.56 -3.78
N THR A 65 -13.83 5.85 -2.49
CA THR A 65 -14.32 7.10 -1.89
C THR A 65 -13.66 8.33 -2.54
N GLN A 66 -12.34 8.33 -2.65
CA GLN A 66 -11.57 9.45 -3.21
C GLN A 66 -11.82 9.68 -4.71
N THR A 67 -12.25 8.64 -5.42
CA THR A 67 -12.44 8.65 -6.88
C THR A 67 -13.90 8.59 -7.30
N SER A 68 -14.85 8.82 -6.38
CA SER A 68 -16.29 8.72 -6.65
C SER A 68 -16.69 7.36 -7.26
N GLY A 69 -16.02 6.29 -6.84
CA GLY A 69 -16.23 4.90 -7.26
C GLY A 69 -15.60 4.52 -8.59
N LEU A 70 -14.81 5.40 -9.23
CA LEU A 70 -14.23 5.13 -10.55
C LEU A 70 -13.01 4.20 -10.49
N ALA A 71 -12.32 4.13 -9.36
CA ALA A 71 -11.20 3.22 -9.17
C ALA A 71 -11.67 1.79 -8.86
N SER A 72 -11.12 0.83 -9.59
CA SER A 72 -11.22 -0.61 -9.33
C SER A 72 -9.84 -1.15 -8.95
N PRO A 73 -9.52 -1.25 -7.65
CA PRO A 73 -8.25 -1.75 -7.19
C PRO A 73 -8.23 -3.28 -7.15
N GLN A 74 -7.12 -3.86 -7.62
CA GLN A 74 -6.79 -5.27 -7.46
C GLN A 74 -5.51 -5.39 -6.63
N LEU A 75 -5.59 -6.13 -5.53
CA LEU A 75 -4.46 -6.44 -4.66
C LEU A 75 -3.94 -7.84 -5.00
N VAL A 76 -2.65 -7.93 -5.28
CA VAL A 76 -1.94 -9.18 -5.55
C VAL A 76 -0.62 -9.09 -4.79
N PHE A 77 -0.32 -10.12 -4.01
CA PHE A 77 0.99 -10.23 -3.38
C PHE A 77 2.06 -10.31 -4.46
N SER A 78 3.16 -9.57 -4.30
CA SER A 78 4.25 -9.56 -5.29
C SER A 78 5.56 -10.06 -4.72
N HIS A 79 6.01 -9.50 -3.59
CA HIS A 79 7.29 -9.82 -2.97
C HIS A 79 7.34 -9.26 -1.54
N TRP A 80 8.44 -9.57 -0.85
CA TRP A 80 8.88 -8.89 0.37
C TRP A 80 9.97 -7.89 0.03
N GLU A 81 9.93 -6.70 0.62
CA GLU A 81 10.98 -5.68 0.53
C GLU A 81 11.46 -5.36 1.95
N ALA A 82 12.78 -5.30 2.15
CA ALA A 82 13.32 -4.85 3.42
C ALA A 82 12.98 -3.36 3.59
N PRO A 83 12.40 -2.95 4.73
CA PRO A 83 12.17 -1.55 4.99
C PRO A 83 13.51 -0.81 4.99
N GLN A 84 13.55 0.39 4.39
CA GLN A 84 14.72 1.27 4.39
C GLN A 84 15.05 1.82 5.80
N VAL A 85 14.23 1.49 6.80
CA VAL A 85 14.42 1.88 8.19
C VAL A 85 15.39 0.90 8.84
N VAL A 86 16.46 1.43 9.43
CA VAL A 86 17.36 0.66 10.27
C VAL A 86 16.58 0.16 11.48
N LEU A 87 16.31 -1.15 11.51
CA LEU A 87 15.73 -1.80 12.69
C LEU A 87 16.76 -1.73 13.82
N LYS A 88 16.51 -0.90 14.82
CA LYS A 88 17.27 -0.92 16.06
C LYS A 88 16.78 -2.12 16.88
N SER A 89 17.52 -3.22 16.86
CA SER A 89 17.28 -4.33 17.78
C SER A 89 17.75 -3.93 19.17
N THR A 90 16.85 -3.90 20.16
CA THR A 90 17.25 -3.93 21.56
C THR A 90 17.71 -5.35 21.89
N PRO A 91 18.92 -5.56 22.42
CA PRO A 91 19.38 -6.88 22.80
C PRO A 91 18.51 -7.42 23.94
N VAL A 92 17.83 -8.54 23.70
CA VAL A 92 17.12 -9.28 24.75
C VAL A 92 18.15 -10.15 25.46
N THR A 93 18.42 -9.86 26.74
CA THR A 93 19.25 -10.74 27.56
C THR A 93 18.36 -11.84 28.13
N ILE A 94 18.54 -13.07 27.64
CA ILE A 94 17.89 -14.25 28.23
C ILE A 94 18.65 -14.59 29.51
N LEU A 95 18.07 -14.26 30.67
CA LEU A 95 18.57 -14.73 31.95
C LEU A 95 18.40 -16.25 32.00
N HIS A 96 19.52 -16.98 32.03
CA HIS A 96 19.51 -18.43 32.21
C HIS A 96 19.33 -18.74 33.71
N PRO A 97 18.33 -19.53 34.11
CA PRO A 97 18.20 -19.97 35.49
C PRO A 97 19.21 -21.10 35.77
N ARG A 98 20.41 -20.74 36.23
CA ARG A 98 21.26 -21.66 36.99
C ARG A 98 21.81 -20.94 38.21
N THR A 99 21.21 -21.25 39.37
CA THR A 99 21.85 -21.54 40.68
C THR A 99 20.76 -21.50 41.76
N ALA A 100 19.98 -22.57 41.88
CA ALA A 100 19.09 -22.77 43.04
C ALA A 100 19.11 -24.25 43.51
N GLN A 101 20.22 -24.95 43.27
CA GLN A 101 20.48 -26.28 43.83
C GLN A 101 21.89 -26.29 44.40
N ALA A 102 22.08 -25.60 45.53
CA ALA A 102 23.33 -25.64 46.25
C ALA A 102 23.16 -25.43 47.76
N TYR A 103 22.00 -25.65 48.38
CA TYR A 103 21.87 -25.58 49.85
C TYR A 103 20.69 -26.43 50.35
N GLU A 104 20.78 -27.76 50.33
CA GLU A 104 20.02 -28.58 51.29
C GLU A 104 20.97 -29.65 51.84
N TYR A 105 21.21 -29.55 53.16
CA TYR A 105 21.97 -30.46 54.03
C TYR A 105 21.00 -31.47 54.66
#